data_AF-A0A1H8MFI1-F1
#
_entry.id   AF-A0A1H8MFI1-F1
#
_cell.length_a   1.000
_cell.length_b   1.000
_cell.length_c   1.000
_cell.angle_alpha   90.00
_cell.angle_beta   90.00
_cell.angle_gamma   90.00
#
_symmetry.space_group_name_H-M   'P 1'
#
loop_
_entity.id
_entity.type
_entity.pdbx_description
1 polymer ?
#
loop_
_entity_poly.entity_id
_entity_poly.type
_entity_poly.pdbx_seq_one_letter_code
_entity_poly.pdbx_strand_id
1 'polypeptide(L)'
;MLEICAREGFKPAKLELTQDFQSAISLVSVGVGLSVVPESVSSTQRPGVVYRPYLGDNPGTALTVHARLDNRAPQVMNFLEITRKFARKAPT
;
A
#
# COMPACT_ATOMS: atom_id res chain seq x y z
N MET A 1 0.87 -3.04 -9.28
CA MET A 1 0.58 -1.96 -10.25
C MET A 1 0.92 -2.36 -11.67
N LEU A 2 2.18 -2.68 -12.01
CA LEU A 2 2.56 -3.02 -13.40
C LEU A 2 1.75 -4.19 -13.98
N GLU A 3 1.49 -5.22 -13.18
CA GLU A 3 0.64 -6.34 -13.57
C GLU A 3 -0.82 -5.93 -13.81
N ILE A 4 -1.35 -4.98 -13.03
CA ILE A 4 -2.69 -4.43 -13.23
C ILE A 4 -2.74 -3.67 -14.56
N CYS A 5 -1.76 -2.80 -14.83
CA CYS A 5 -1.68 -2.11 -16.12
C CYS A 5 -1.65 -3.10 -17.30
N ALA A 6 -0.85 -4.16 -17.18
CA ALA A 6 -0.74 -5.19 -18.21
C ALA A 6 -2.07 -5.95 -18.41
N ARG A 7 -2.78 -6.29 -17.33
CA ARG A 7 -4.13 -6.92 -17.39
C ARG A 7 -5.15 -6.00 -18.05
N GLU A 8 -5.05 -4.70 -17.82
CA GLU A 8 -5.87 -3.66 -18.48
C GLU A 8 -5.39 -3.32 -19.91
N GLY A 9 -4.41 -4.07 -20.44
CA GLY A 9 -3.99 -3.96 -21.83
C GLY A 9 -3.06 -2.78 -22.15
N PHE A 10 -2.48 -2.12 -21.14
CA PHE A 10 -1.55 -1.02 -21.37
C PHE A 10 -0.24 -1.17 -20.59
N LYS A 11 0.81 -0.52 -21.10
CA LYS A 11 2.10 -0.40 -20.40
C LYS A 11 2.36 1.08 -20.12
N PRO A 12 2.74 1.46 -18.89
CA PRO A 12 3.13 2.84 -18.61
C PRO A 12 4.28 3.27 -19.52
N ALA A 13 4.18 4.46 -20.11
CA ALA A 13 5.18 4.96 -21.07
C ALA A 13 6.53 5.28 -20.43
N LYS A 14 6.53 5.74 -19.16
CA LYS A 14 7.72 6.02 -18.37
C LYS A 14 7.51 5.52 -16.95
N LEU A 15 8.55 4.94 -16.36
CA LEU A 15 8.55 4.47 -14.99
C LEU A 15 9.65 5.19 -14.21
N GLU A 16 9.25 5.85 -13.13
CA GLU A 16 10.17 6.39 -12.12
C GLU A 16 10.08 5.49 -10.89
N LEU A 17 11.15 4.75 -10.60
CA LEU A 17 11.19 3.81 -9.49
C LEU A 17 11.66 4.53 -8.22
N THR A 18 10.89 4.38 -7.13
CA THR A 18 11.22 4.90 -5.81
C THR A 18 11.31 3.77 -4.78
N GLN A 19 11.98 4.04 -3.66
CA GLN A 19 12.14 3.06 -2.58
C GLN A 19 10.89 2.91 -1.71
N ASP A 20 10.11 3.99 -1.57
CA ASP A 20 8.91 4.03 -0.74
C ASP A 20 7.85 4.99 -1.32
N PHE A 21 6.66 4.96 -0.71
CA PHE A 21 5.54 5.82 -1.10
C PHE A 21 5.78 7.31 -0.82
N GLN A 22 6.54 7.66 0.23
CA GLN A 22 6.78 9.07 0.57
C GLN A 22 7.66 9.77 -0.47
N SER A 23 8.64 9.03 -0.98
CA SER A 23 9.50 9.44 -2.09
C SER A 23 8.69 9.59 -3.38
N ALA A 24 7.81 8.63 -3.71
CA ALA A 24 6.91 8.73 -4.86
C ALA A 24 6.00 9.96 -4.77
N ILE A 25 5.36 10.18 -3.61
CA ILE A 25 4.47 11.32 -3.36
C ILE A 25 5.22 12.65 -3.48
N SER A 26 6.50 12.70 -3.08
CA SER A 26 7.33 13.88 -3.25
C SER A 26 7.54 14.24 -4.73
N LEU A 27 7.78 13.24 -5.59
CA LEU A 27 7.88 13.45 -7.04
C LEU A 27 6.54 13.88 -7.67
N VAL A 28 5.43 13.31 -7.21
CA VAL A 28 4.08 13.75 -7.62
C VAL A 28 3.85 15.22 -7.25
N SER A 29 4.26 15.64 -6.06
CA SER A 29 4.08 17.04 -5.58
C SER A 29 4.80 18.08 -6.43
N VAL A 30 5.85 17.69 -7.17
CA VAL A 30 6.60 18.56 -8.10
C VAL A 30 6.27 18.30 -9.57
N GLY A 31 5.21 17.52 -9.86
CA GLY A 31 4.67 17.36 -11.21
C GLY A 31 5.36 16.30 -12.08
N VAL A 32 6.15 15.39 -11.50
CA VAL A 32 6.81 14.32 -12.28
C VAL A 32 5.80 13.34 -12.90
N GLY A 33 4.67 13.11 -12.23
CA GLY A 33 3.65 12.17 -12.72
C GLY A 33 2.61 11.84 -11.66
N LEU A 34 2.16 10.58 -11.66
CA LEU A 34 1.19 10.02 -10.71
C LEU A 34 1.74 8.74 -10.06
N SER A 35 1.16 8.36 -8.93
CA SER A 35 1.46 7.10 -8.24
C SER A 35 0.19 6.45 -7.72
N VAL A 36 0.16 5.11 -7.73
CA VAL A 36 -0.87 4.33 -7.03
C VAL A 36 -0.34 3.99 -5.64
N VAL A 37 -1.14 4.25 -4.61
CA VAL A 37 -0.76 4.03 -3.21
C VAL A 37 -1.91 3.33 -2.45
N PRO A 38 -1.62 2.58 -1.37
CA PRO A 38 -2.66 2.12 -0.46
C PRO A 38 -3.44 3.29 0.14
N GLU A 39 -4.73 3.10 0.40
CA GLU A 39 -5.61 4.12 0.98
C GLU A 39 -5.05 4.71 2.27
N SER A 40 -4.43 3.89 3.12
CA SER A 40 -3.82 4.32 4.39
C SER A 40 -2.79 5.44 4.22
N VAL A 41 -2.10 5.51 3.08
CA VAL A 41 -1.11 6.55 2.78
C VAL A 41 -1.76 7.90 2.51
N SER A 42 -3.00 7.92 2.00
CA SER A 42 -3.74 9.15 1.71
C SER A 42 -4.21 9.92 2.96
N SER A 43 -4.07 9.32 4.14
CA SER A 43 -4.39 9.95 5.43
C SER A 43 -3.54 11.19 5.71
N THR A 44 -2.32 11.25 5.17
CA THR A 44 -1.43 12.40 5.32
C THR A 44 -1.48 13.26 4.06
N GLN A 45 -1.98 14.49 4.21
CA GLN A 45 -2.00 15.44 3.11
C GLN A 45 -0.60 16.01 2.85
N ARG A 46 -0.26 16.19 1.57
CA ARG A 46 0.94 16.90 1.14
C ARG A 46 0.53 18.03 0.20
N PRO A 47 1.03 19.26 0.40
CA PRO A 47 0.77 20.36 -0.52
C PRO A 47 1.12 19.96 -1.96
N GLY A 48 0.25 20.31 -2.91
CA GLY A 48 0.43 19.97 -4.32
C GLY A 48 0.05 18.54 -4.70
N VAL A 49 -0.46 17.71 -3.77
CA VAL A 49 -0.91 16.34 -4.06
C VAL A 49 -2.40 16.20 -3.83
N VAL A 50 -3.09 15.63 -4.81
CA VAL A 50 -4.51 15.28 -4.72
C VAL A 50 -4.64 13.77 -4.81
N TYR A 51 -5.16 13.15 -3.75
CA TYR A 51 -5.50 11.74 -3.75
C TYR A 51 -6.87 11.54 -4.40
N ARG A 52 -7.00 10.50 -5.22
CA ARG A 52 -8.27 10.11 -5.85
C ARG A 52 -8.54 8.63 -5.61
N PRO A 53 -9.82 8.21 -5.41
CA PRO A 53 -10.17 6.80 -5.34
C PRO A 53 -9.73 6.07 -6.60
N TYR A 54 -9.22 4.85 -6.43
CA TYR A 54 -8.94 3.96 -7.55
C TYR A 54 -10.25 3.37 -8.06
N LEU A 55 -10.46 3.39 -9.37
CA LEU A 55 -11.66 2.84 -10.04
C LEU A 55 -11.25 1.63 -10.89
N GLY A 56 -12.09 0.59 -10.92
CA GLY A 56 -11.83 -0.65 -11.66
C GLY A 56 -11.40 -1.81 -10.75
N ASP A 57 -10.79 -2.85 -11.33
CA ASP A 57 -10.30 -4.00 -10.59
C ASP A 57 -9.17 -3.59 -9.63
N ASN A 58 -9.40 -3.80 -8.34
CA ASN A 58 -8.48 -3.46 -7.28
C ASN A 58 -8.22 -4.70 -6.41
N PRO A 59 -7.09 -5.40 -6.62
CA PRO A 59 -6.74 -6.57 -5.81
C PRO A 59 -6.39 -6.22 -4.37
N GLY A 60 -6.38 -4.92 -4.01
CA GLY A 60 -6.07 -4.43 -2.69
C GLY A 60 -4.58 -4.52 -2.36
N THR A 61 -4.25 -4.28 -1.08
CA THR A 61 -2.92 -4.47 -0.52
C THR A 61 -3.05 -5.43 0.65
N ALA A 62 -2.29 -6.52 0.63
CA ALA A 62 -2.23 -7.46 1.73
C ALA A 62 -1.21 -6.99 2.78
N LEU A 63 -1.58 -7.12 4.06
CA LEU A 63 -0.67 -6.94 5.19
C LEU A 63 -0.60 -8.26 5.95
N THR A 64 0.61 -8.73 6.21
CA THR A 64 0.85 -9.97 6.97
C THR A 64 1.63 -9.67 8.25
N VAL A 65 1.40 -10.49 9.27
CA VAL A 65 2.17 -10.46 10.51
C VAL A 65 2.80 -11.81 10.71
N HIS A 66 4.11 -11.81 10.94
CA HIS A 66 4.91 -13.03 11.10
C HIS A 66 5.63 -12.99 12.44
N ALA A 67 5.70 -14.15 13.09
CA ALA A 67 6.51 -14.39 14.28
C ALA A 67 7.21 -15.75 14.11
N ARG A 68 8.35 -15.93 14.78
CA ARG A 68 8.99 -17.25 14.83
C ARG A 68 8.07 -18.25 15.54
N LEU A 69 8.01 -19.47 15.04
CA LEU A 69 7.14 -20.53 15.59
C LEU A 69 7.50 -20.92 17.03
N ASP A 70 8.78 -20.78 17.40
CA ASP A 70 9.30 -21.08 18.73
C ASP A 70 9.23 -19.89 19.71
N ASN A 71 8.81 -18.71 19.26
CA ASN A 71 8.74 -17.53 20.13
C ASN A 71 7.47 -17.55 20.98
N ARG A 72 7.66 -17.72 22.29
CA ARG A 72 6.59 -17.74 23.31
C ARG A 72 6.59 -16.50 24.22
N ALA A 73 7.34 -15.45 23.87
CA ALA A 73 7.40 -14.24 24.68
C ALA A 73 5.99 -13.63 24.85
N PRO A 74 5.57 -13.26 26.07
CA PRO A 74 4.23 -12.71 26.32
C PRO A 74 3.90 -11.51 25.43
N GLN A 75 4.88 -10.66 25.13
CA GLN A 75 4.72 -9.49 24.27
C GLN A 75 4.32 -9.86 22.83
N VAL A 76 4.91 -10.92 22.28
CA VAL A 76 4.58 -11.41 20.93
C VAL A 76 3.19 -12.03 20.91
N MET A 77 2.87 -12.85 21.90
CA MET A 77 1.55 -13.48 22.02
C MET A 77 0.45 -12.42 22.17
N ASN A 78 0.67 -11.42 23.02
CA ASN A 78 -0.26 -10.30 23.21
C ASN A 78 -0.40 -9.47 21.93
N PHE A 79 0.69 -9.16 21.24
CA PHE A 79 0.62 -8.40 19.97
C PHE A 79 -0.17 -9.16 18.89
N LEU A 80 0.05 -10.48 18.76
CA LEU A 80 -0.72 -11.32 17.84
C LEU A 80 -2.20 -11.39 18.22
N GLU A 81 -2.53 -11.44 19.51
CA GLU A 81 -3.92 -11.38 19.98
C GLU A 81 -4.59 -10.05 19.63
N ILE A 82 -3.92 -8.93 19.92
CA ILE A 82 -4.41 -7.58 19.55
C ILE A 82 -4.58 -7.49 18.03
N THR A 83 -3.59 -7.94 17.27
CA THR A 83 -3.67 -7.95 15.79
C THR A 83 -4.89 -8.73 15.31
N ARG A 84 -5.17 -9.92 15.85
CA ARG A 84 -6.37 -10.70 15.48
C ARG A 84 -7.68 -9.97 15.80
N LYS A 85 -7.73 -9.16 16.86
CA LYS A 85 -8.91 -8.35 17.22
C LYS A 85 -9.18 -7.22 16.22
N PHE A 86 -8.13 -6.62 15.65
CA PHE A 86 -8.25 -5.46 14.76
C PHE A 86 -8.06 -5.79 13.26
N ALA A 87 -7.54 -6.97 12.93
CA ALA A 87 -7.40 -7.42 11.56
C ALA A 87 -8.78 -7.50 10.89
N ARG A 88 -8.94 -6.78 9.77
CA ARG A 88 -10.11 -6.96 8.91
C ARG A 88 -9.97 -8.29 8.17
N LYS A 89 -11.08 -9.01 7.99
CA LYS A 89 -11.09 -10.14 7.07
C LYS A 89 -10.67 -9.64 5.69
N ALA A 90 -9.72 -10.33 5.08
CA ALA A 90 -9.40 -10.08 3.67
C ALA A 90 -10.70 -10.26 2.86
N PRO A 91 -10.97 -9.39 1.87
CA PRO A 91 -12.02 -9.67 0.90
C PRO A 91 -11.77 -11.04 0.28
N THR A 92 -12.77 -11.92 0.32
CA THR A 92 -12.77 -13.23 -0.36
C THR A 92 -12.87 -13.05 -1.87
#